data_AF-A0A2N1D4E2-F1
#
_entry.id   AF-A0A2N1D4E2-F1
#
_cell.length_a   1.000
_cell.length_b   1.000
_cell.length_c   1.000
_cell.angle_alpha   90.00
_cell.angle_beta   90.00
_cell.angle_gamma   90.00
#
_symmetry.space_group_name_H-M   'P 1'
#
loop_
_entity.id
_entity.type
_entity.pdbx_description
1 polymer ?
#
loop_
_entity_poly.entity_id
_entity_poly.type
_entity_poly.pdbx_seq_one_letter_code
_entity_poly.pdbx_strand_id
1 'polypeptide(L)' 'MHLPECQLFGTLGCHLCEQAEAVVLPLVENGLLVELLDIAERPDWFDSYGLRIPVLRRVDTGAELDWPFEVEQVVWFLQS' A
#
# COMPACT_ATOMS: atom_id res chain seq x y z
N MET A 1 17.40 6.37 -10.76
CA MET A 1 16.88 5.71 -9.53
C MET A 1 15.56 5.09 -9.92
N HIS A 2 15.40 3.78 -9.70
CA HIS A 2 14.15 3.08 -10.03
C HIS A 2 13.32 3.01 -8.75
N LEU A 3 12.03 3.35 -8.84
CA LEU A 3 11.10 3.18 -7.72
C LEU A 3 10.79 1.69 -7.59
N PRO A 4 10.70 1.14 -6.36
CA PRO A 4 10.29 -0.25 -6.20
C PRO A 4 8.82 -0.42 -6.59
N GLU A 5 8.47 -1.60 -7.10
CA GLU A 5 7.07 -2.00 -7.23
C GLU A 5 6.46 -2.21 -5.83
N CYS A 6 5.22 -1.76 -5.67
CA CYS A 6 4.49 -1.83 -4.41
C CYS A 6 3.13 -2.51 -4.58
N GLN A 7 2.60 -2.97 -3.44
CA GLN A 7 1.26 -3.50 -3.30
C GLN A 7 0.55 -2.75 -2.18
N LEU A 8 -0.71 -2.38 -2.39
CA LEU A 8 -1.56 -1.80 -1.35
C LEU A 8 -2.64 -2.81 -1.01
N PHE A 9 -2.51 -3.42 0.17
CA PHE A 9 -3.52 -4.33 0.70
C PHE A 9 -4.69 -3.52 1.25
N GLY A 10 -5.89 -3.84 0.77
CA GLY A 10 -7.13 -3.18 1.15
C GLY A 10 -8.35 -4.07 0.94
N THR A 11 -9.53 -3.47 0.94
CA THR A 11 -10.77 -4.13 0.50
C THR A 11 -11.75 -3.10 -0.05
N LEU A 12 -12.63 -3.53 -0.95
CA LEU A 12 -13.62 -2.65 -1.57
C LEU A 12 -14.57 -2.04 -0.53
N GLY A 13 -14.89 -0.76 -0.70
CA GLY A 13 -15.78 -0.02 0.20
C GLY A 13 -15.17 0.34 1.56
N CYS A 14 -13.85 0.17 1.73
CA CYS A 14 -13.15 0.60 2.92
C CYS A 14 -12.71 2.07 2.79
N HIS A 15 -13.31 2.95 3.60
CA HIS A 15 -12.99 4.38 3.60
C HIS A 15 -11.51 4.68 3.89
N LEU A 16 -10.85 3.89 4.74
CA LEU A 16 -9.44 4.08 5.04
C LEU A 16 -8.57 3.73 3.82
N CYS A 17 -8.94 2.69 3.06
CA CYS A 17 -8.23 2.31 1.84
C CYS A 17 -8.33 3.41 0.78
N GLU A 18 -9.50 4.01 0.60
CA GLU A 18 -9.68 5.16 -0.31
C GLU A 18 -8.77 6.35 0.07
N GLN A 19 -8.59 6.61 1.38
CA GLN A 19 -7.68 7.66 1.85
C GLN A 19 -6.21 7.31 1.56
N ALA A 20 -5.79 6.07 1.82
CA ALA A 20 -4.42 5.62 1.53
C ALA A 20 -4.11 5.64 0.03
N GLU A 21 -5.06 5.21 -0.81
CA GLU A 21 -4.95 5.31 -2.27
C GLU A 21 -4.76 6.77 -2.71
N ALA A 22 -5.50 7.71 -2.12
CA ALA A 22 -5.36 9.14 -2.42
C ALA A 22 -3.96 9.69 -2.04
N VAL A 23 -3.34 9.17 -0.98
CA VAL A 23 -1.96 9.54 -0.60
C VAL A 23 -0.94 8.97 -1.61
N VAL A 24 -1.18 7.77 -2.13
CA VAL A 24 -0.25 7.08 -3.04
C VAL A 24 -0.42 7.54 -4.50
N LEU A 25 -1.62 7.98 -4.89
CA LEU A 25 -1.97 8.36 -6.27
C LEU A 25 -1.00 9.38 -6.91
N PRO A 26 -0.59 10.48 -6.25
CA PRO A 26 0.38 11.41 -6.83
C PRO A 26 1.73 10.75 -7.15
N LEU A 27 2.15 9.73 -6.40
CA LEU A 27 3.39 9.00 -6.65
C LEU A 27 3.26 8.06 -7.85
N VAL A 28 2.07 7.47 -8.05
CA VAL A 28 1.74 6.68 -9.23
C VAL A 28 1.78 7.53 -10.49
N GLU A 29 1.22 8.74 -10.44
CA GLU A 29 1.32 9.73 -11.54
C GLU A 29 2.79 10.10 -11.86
N ASN A 30 3.70 9.92 -10.89
CA ASN A 30 5.14 10.12 -11.05
C ASN A 30 5.93 8.82 -11.30
N GLY A 31 5.24 7.71 -11.61
CA GLY A 31 5.84 6.46 -12.08
C GLY A 31 6.03 5.37 -11.03
N LEU A 32 5.49 5.53 -9.82
CA LEU A 32 5.40 4.41 -8.87
C LEU A 32 4.40 3.37 -9.40
N LEU A 33 4.80 2.10 -9.41
CA LEU A 33 3.90 1.00 -9.75
C LEU A 33 3.27 0.45 -8.46
N VAL A 34 1.94 0.45 -8.39
CA VAL A 34 1.19 -0.03 -7.24
C VAL A 34 0.08 -0.96 -7.69
N GLU A 35 0.09 -2.18 -7.20
CA GLU A 35 -0.99 -3.15 -7.35
C GLU A 35 -1.94 -3.05 -6.14
N LEU A 36 -3.24 -2.93 -6.39
CA LEU A 36 -4.24 -3.00 -5.32
C LEU A 36 -4.64 -4.46 -5.10
N LEU A 37 -4.53 -4.94 -3.86
CA LEU A 37 -4.85 -6.31 -3.50
C LEU A 37 -6.01 -6.34 -2.52
N ASP A 38 -7.11 -7.00 -2.89
CA ASP A 38 -8.25 -7.21 -2.00
C ASP A 38 -7.99 -8.39 -1.07
N ILE A 39 -7.85 -8.10 0.22
CA ILE A 39 -7.59 -9.12 1.24
C ILE A 39 -8.74 -10.14 1.36
N ALA A 40 -9.95 -9.80 0.90
CA ALA A 40 -11.11 -10.69 0.93
C ALA A 40 -10.99 -11.84 -0.08
N GLU A 41 -10.12 -11.73 -1.09
CA GLU A 41 -9.91 -12.78 -2.09
C GLU A 41 -9.16 -14.00 -1.53
N ARG A 42 -8.45 -13.82 -0.40
CA ARG A 42 -7.54 -14.82 0.15
C ARG A 42 -7.63 -14.90 1.67
N PRO A 43 -7.97 -16.07 2.25
CA PRO A 43 -8.04 -16.24 3.70
C PRO A 43 -6.75 -15.88 4.42
N ASP A 44 -5.59 -16.19 3.83
CA ASP A 44 -4.29 -15.88 4.43
C ASP A 44 -3.99 -14.37 4.48
N TRP A 45 -4.48 -13.61 3.50
CA TRP A 45 -4.40 -12.15 3.51
C TRP A 45 -5.37 -11.55 4.52
N PHE A 46 -6.59 -12.06 4.57
CA PHE A 46 -7.57 -11.63 5.56
C PHE A 46 -7.07 -11.83 7.00
N ASP A 47 -6.52 -13.00 7.30
CA ASP A 47 -5.96 -13.31 8.62
C ASP A 47 -4.77 -12.39 8.98
N SER A 48 -3.95 -12.02 7.98
CA SER A 48 -2.75 -11.20 8.18
C SER A 48 -3.05 -9.70 8.26
N TYR A 49 -4.03 -9.21 7.50
CA TYR A 49 -4.26 -7.78 7.27
C TYR A 49 -5.64 -7.27 7.70
N GLY A 50 -6.58 -8.14 8.10
CA GLY A 50 -7.97 -7.75 8.38
C GLY A 50 -8.16 -6.65 9.43
N LEU A 51 -7.19 -6.47 10.34
CA LEU A 51 -7.17 -5.39 11.34
C LEU A 51 -6.16 -4.27 11.03
N ARG A 52 -5.43 -4.38 9.92
CA ARG A 52 -4.30 -3.51 9.55
C ARG A 52 -4.56 -2.70 8.28
N ILE A 53 -5.44 -3.16 7.39
CA ILE A 53 -5.67 -2.46 6.13
C ILE A 53 -6.06 -0.99 6.34
N PRO A 54 -5.54 -0.07 5.51
CA PRO A 54 -4.64 -0.32 4.37
C PRO A 54 -3.15 -0.49 4.74
N VAL A 55 -2.43 -1.34 4.01
CA VAL A 55 -0.98 -1.56 4.19
C VAL A 55 -0.25 -1.48 2.86
N LEU A 56 0.72 -0.58 2.76
CA LEU A 56 1.60 -0.48 1.60
C LEU A 56 2.81 -1.40 1.79
N ARG A 57 3.01 -2.34 0.88
CA ARG A 57 4.12 -3.29 0.90
C ARG A 57 5.02 -3.10 -0.32
N ARG A 58 6.33 -3.13 -0.11
CA ARG A 58 7.29 -3.22 -1.21
C ARG A 58 7.49 -4.65 -1.67
N VAL A 59 7.49 -4.87 -2.98
CA VAL A 59 7.66 -6.20 -3.57
C VAL A 59 9.11 -6.70 -3.45
N ASP A 60 10.08 -5.80 -3.54
CA ASP A 60 11.51 -6.14 -3.55
C ASP A 60 12.04 -6.66 -2.19
N THR A 61 11.47 -6.15 -1.09
CA THR A 61 11.96 -6.37 0.28
C THR A 61 10.93 -7.02 1.19
N GLY A 62 9.64 -6.94 0.83
CA GLY A 62 8.54 -7.31 1.71
C GLY A 62 8.34 -6.34 2.88
N ALA A 63 9.04 -5.20 2.90
CA ALA A 63 8.83 -4.17 3.92
C ALA A 63 7.40 -3.63 3.82
N GLU A 64 6.80 -3.31 4.97
CA GLU A 64 5.43 -2.84 5.09
C GLU A 64 5.37 -1.48 5.78
N LEU A 65 4.45 -0.64 5.31
CA LEU A 65 4.07 0.63 5.90
C LEU A 65 2.58 0.58 6.21
N ASP A 66 2.27 0.47 7.50
CA ASP A 66 0.89 0.48 8.00
C ASP A 66 0.30 1.89 7.97
N TRP A 67 -0.99 1.99 7.67
CA TRP A 67 -1.76 3.21 7.83
C TRP A 67 -1.83 3.64 9.31
N PRO A 68 -1.84 4.96 9.63
CA PRO A 68 -1.83 6.10 8.72
C PRO A 68 -0.44 6.52 8.24
N PHE A 69 -0.38 6.98 6.99
CA PHE A 69 0.82 7.57 6.40
C PHE A 69 0.50 8.76 5.49
N GLU A 70 1.43 9.72 5.44
CA GLU A 70 1.42 10.86 4.52
C GLU A 70 2.39 10.63 3.34
N VAL A 71 2.30 11.46 2.30
CA VAL A 71 3.09 11.34 1.07
C VAL A 71 4.60 11.28 1.37
N GLU A 72 5.08 12.13 2.28
CA GLU A 72 6.49 12.18 2.66
C GLU A 72 6.95 10.85 3.26
N GLN A 73 6.12 10.22 4.11
CA GLN A 73 6.46 8.93 4.71
C GLN A 73 6.55 7.83 3.65
N VAL A 74 5.69 7.86 2.64
CA VAL A 74 5.78 6.93 1.50
C VAL A 74 7.09 7.17 0.72
N VAL A 75 7.45 8.43 0.45
CA VAL A 75 8.72 8.75 -0.24
C VAL A 75 9.93 8.23 0.52
N TRP A 76 9.98 8.41 1.84
CA TRP A 76 11.06 7.87 2.67
C TRP A 76 11.09 6.34 2.66
N PHE A 77 9.92 5.71 2.74
CA PHE A 77 9.77 4.25 2.72
C PHE A 77 10.22 3.62 1.39
N LEU A 78 10.02 4.31 0.27
CA LEU A 78 10.48 3.84 -1.05
C LEU A 78 12.01 3.88 -1.21
N GLN A 79 12.72 4.55 -0.31
CA GLN A 79 14.17 4.72 -0.33
C GLN A 79 14.92 3.81 0.66
N SER A 80 14.22 3.14 1.58
CA SER A 80 14.82 2.29 2.62
C SER A 80 15.29 0.93 2.12
#